data_AF-A0A1I7GDF6-F1
#
_entry.id   AF-A0A1I7GDF6-F1
#
_cell.length_a   1.000
_cell.length_b   1.000
_cell.length_c   1.000
_cell.angle_alpha   90.00
_cell.angle_beta   90.00
_cell.angle_gamma   90.00
#
_symmetry.space_group_name_H-M   'P 1'
#
loop_
_entity.id
_entity.type
_entity.pdbx_description
1 polymer ?
#
loop_
_entity_poly.entity_id
_entity_poly.type
_entity_poly.pdbx_seq_one_letter_code
_entity_poly.pdbx_strand_id
1 'polypeptide(L)'
;MIAGLNRKIISISSKRQLTIPGAFFEKLGFDDKAECIIRDNELVIRPARLESNGEFAEEILEELINEGYSGKDLLKEFKSRQSKVRPAIKEMLNEAHKMAKGEMKSMSYDDVFGEEE
;
A
#
# COMPACT_ATOMS: atom_id res chain seq x y z
N MET A 1 20.72 -18.72 4.97
CA MET A 1 20.90 -19.33 3.63
C MET A 1 20.72 -18.24 2.60
N ILE A 2 21.75 -17.92 1.82
CA ILE A 2 21.65 -16.92 0.75
C ILE A 2 20.89 -17.61 -0.39
N ALA A 3 19.63 -17.23 -0.61
CA ALA A 3 18.87 -17.71 -1.76
C ALA A 3 19.66 -17.33 -3.02
N GLY A 4 20.06 -18.33 -3.81
CA GLY A 4 20.82 -18.10 -5.03
C GLY A 4 20.11 -17.09 -5.92
N LEU A 5 20.86 -16.10 -6.41
CA LEU A 5 20.35 -15.02 -7.25
C LEU A 5 19.78 -15.62 -8.55
N ASN A 6 18.45 -15.72 -8.64
CA ASN A 6 17.76 -16.14 -9.87
C ASN A 6 17.86 -14.98 -10.88
N ARG A 7 18.95 -14.96 -11.66
CA ARG A 7 19.25 -13.92 -12.64
C ARG A 7 18.96 -14.43 -14.06
N LYS A 8 18.21 -13.65 -14.83
CA LYS A 8 18.03 -13.86 -16.28
C LYS A 8 18.20 -12.52 -17.00
N ILE A 9 19.09 -12.48 -18.00
CA ILE A 9 19.24 -11.32 -18.88
C ILE A 9 18.15 -11.42 -19.95
N ILE A 10 17.40 -10.33 -20.16
CA ILE A 10 16.32 -10.24 -21.16
C ILE A 10 16.57 -9.05 -22.08
N SER A 11 16.01 -9.11 -23.28
CA SER A 11 16.01 -7.99 -24.22
C SER A 11 14.88 -7.01 -23.90
N ILE A 12 15.12 -5.75 -24.25
CA ILE A 12 14.11 -4.69 -24.20
C ILE A 12 13.79 -4.32 -25.64
N SER A 13 12.50 -4.31 -25.99
CA SER A 13 12.06 -3.96 -27.34
C SER A 13 12.25 -2.46 -27.60
N SER A 14 12.18 -2.05 -28.87
CA SER A 14 12.22 -0.63 -29.27
C SER A 14 11.09 0.20 -28.65
N LYS A 15 9.98 -0.43 -28.29
CA LYS A 15 8.85 0.18 -27.58
C LYS A 15 9.04 0.18 -26.05
N ARG A 16 10.23 -0.16 -25.55
CA ARG A 16 10.56 -0.28 -24.12
C ARG A 16 9.76 -1.36 -23.40
N GLN A 17 9.27 -2.35 -24.14
CA GLN A 17 8.58 -3.50 -23.56
C GLN A 17 9.61 -4.57 -23.19
N LEU A 18 9.38 -5.25 -22.08
CA LEU A 18 10.13 -6.42 -21.66
C LEU A 18 9.15 -7.52 -21.25
N THR A 19 9.55 -8.77 -21.43
CA THR A 19 8.74 -9.92 -21.02
C THR A 19 9.29 -10.47 -19.71
N ILE A 20 8.44 -10.53 -18.68
CA ILE A 20 8.79 -11.17 -17.41
C ILE A 20 8.98 -12.67 -17.65
N PRO A 21 10.13 -13.29 -17.29
CA PRO A 21 10.30 -14.73 -17.40
C PRO A 21 9.22 -15.49 -16.63
N GLY A 22 8.62 -16.53 -17.24
CA GLY A 22 7.50 -17.28 -16.64
C GLY A 22 7.79 -17.79 -15.22
N ALA A 23 9.00 -18.32 -14.98
CA ALA A 23 9.40 -18.77 -13.64
C ALA A 23 9.39 -17.64 -12.58
N PHE A 24 9.57 -16.38 -12.97
CA PHE A 24 9.53 -15.23 -12.05
C PHE A 24 8.10 -14.72 -11.89
N PHE A 25 7.33 -14.75 -12.98
CA PHE A 25 5.90 -14.43 -12.99
C PHE A 25 5.14 -15.29 -11.99
N GLU A 26 5.29 -16.62 -12.08
CA GLU A 26 4.66 -17.59 -11.18
C GLU A 26 5.18 -17.46 -9.74
N LYS A 27 6.51 -17.40 -9.57
CA LYS A 27 7.13 -17.37 -8.23
C LYS A 27 6.79 -16.12 -7.43
N LEU A 28 6.68 -14.97 -8.10
CA LEU A 28 6.34 -13.71 -7.44
C LEU A 28 4.83 -13.45 -7.38
N GLY A 29 4.01 -14.29 -8.04
CA GLY A 29 2.55 -14.16 -8.03
C GLY A 29 2.05 -12.95 -8.82
N PHE A 30 2.61 -12.72 -10.01
CA PHE A 30 2.07 -11.73 -10.93
C PHE A 30 0.74 -12.18 -11.52
N ASP A 31 -0.08 -11.21 -11.91
CA ASP A 31 -1.32 -11.41 -12.67
C ASP A 31 -1.36 -10.44 -13.86
N ASP A 32 -2.47 -9.76 -14.12
CA ASP A 32 -2.65 -8.85 -15.26
C ASP A 32 -1.95 -7.49 -15.07
N LYS A 33 -1.58 -7.13 -13.84
CA LYS A 33 -1.02 -5.82 -13.48
C LYS A 33 0.23 -5.93 -12.62
N ALA A 34 1.13 -4.98 -12.83
CA ALA A 34 2.37 -4.82 -12.10
C ALA A 34 2.56 -3.35 -11.69
N GLU A 35 3.18 -3.16 -10.53
CA GLU A 35 3.69 -1.85 -10.14
C GLU A 35 5.16 -1.74 -10.55
N CYS A 36 5.51 -0.63 -11.19
CA CYS A 36 6.86 -0.30 -11.62
C CYS A 36 7.37 0.89 -10.81
N ILE A 37 8.45 0.68 -10.05
CA ILE A 37 9.00 1.67 -9.13
C ILE A 37 10.46 1.91 -9.51
N ILE A 38 10.85 3.18 -9.58
CA ILE A 38 12.27 3.55 -9.63
C ILE A 38 12.75 3.67 -8.18
N ARG A 39 13.75 2.87 -7.82
CA ARG A 39 14.41 2.94 -6.52
C ARG A 39 15.90 3.04 -6.77
N ASP A 40 16.52 4.13 -6.30
CA ASP A 40 17.92 4.45 -6.55
C ASP A 40 18.23 4.48 -8.06
N ASN A 41 18.84 3.43 -8.60
CA ASN A 41 19.11 3.25 -10.03
C ASN A 41 18.58 1.91 -10.58
N GLU A 42 17.59 1.34 -9.91
CA GLU A 42 16.96 0.08 -10.28
C GLU A 42 15.49 0.28 -10.64
N LEU A 43 15.04 -0.41 -11.68
CA LEU A 43 13.61 -0.57 -11.99
C LEU A 43 13.10 -1.80 -11.25
N VAL A 44 12.37 -1.57 -10.16
CA VAL A 44 11.71 -2.64 -9.39
C VAL A 44 10.34 -2.87 -9.99
N ILE A 45 10.08 -4.10 -10.44
CA ILE A 45 8.77 -4.53 -10.90
C ILE A 45 8.25 -5.56 -9.90
N ARG A 46 7.08 -5.29 -9.31
CA ARG A 46 6.39 -6.20 -8.40
C ARG A 46 4.94 -6.39 -8.83
N PRO A 47 4.27 -7.51 -8.47
CA PRO A 47 2.86 -7.66 -8.73
C PRO A 47 2.12 -6.44 -8.21
N ALA A 48 1.20 -5.90 -8.99
CA ALA A 48 0.29 -4.90 -8.46
C ALA A 48 -0.55 -5.64 -7.42
N ARG A 49 -0.23 -5.44 -6.15
CA ARG A 49 -1.26 -5.59 -5.15
C ARG A 49 -2.28 -4.55 -5.60
N LEU A 50 -3.47 -4.98 -6.03
CA LEU A 50 -4.62 -4.16 -5.68
C LEU A 50 -4.41 -4.01 -4.19
N GLU A 51 -4.02 -2.79 -3.78
CA GLU A 51 -3.92 -2.36 -2.40
C GLU A 51 -4.96 -3.19 -1.66
N SER A 52 -4.56 -3.96 -0.67
CA SER A 52 -5.35 -5.12 -0.23
C SER A 52 -6.69 -4.62 0.32
N ASN A 53 -7.81 -4.89 -0.36
CA ASN A 53 -9.13 -4.51 0.17
C ASN A 53 -9.36 -5.07 1.58
N GLY A 54 -8.61 -6.11 1.97
CA GLY A 54 -8.69 -6.74 3.26
C GLY A 54 -7.89 -6.14 4.42
N GLU A 55 -6.97 -5.18 4.22
CA GLU A 55 -6.01 -4.81 5.30
C GLU A 55 -6.67 -4.26 6.57
N PHE A 56 -7.87 -3.69 6.44
CA PHE A 56 -8.69 -3.21 7.56
C PHE A 56 -10.07 -3.87 7.59
N ALA A 57 -10.23 -4.99 6.88
CA ALA A 57 -11.55 -5.60 6.75
C ALA A 57 -12.07 -6.13 8.08
N GLU A 58 -11.20 -6.64 8.94
CA GLU A 58 -11.58 -7.19 10.24
C GLU A 58 -12.04 -6.08 11.19
N GLU A 59 -11.27 -5.00 11.31
CA GLU A 59 -11.57 -3.85 12.17
C GLU A 59 -12.85 -3.13 11.72
N ILE A 60 -13.02 -2.94 10.41
CA ILE A 60 -14.24 -2.35 9.85
C ILE A 60 -15.46 -3.25 10.13
N LEU A 61 -15.31 -4.57 10.01
CA LEU A 61 -16.41 -5.49 10.31
C LEU A 61 -16.77 -5.48 11.79
N GLU A 62 -15.77 -5.49 12.68
CA GLU A 62 -16.00 -5.44 14.12
C GLU A 62 -16.76 -4.16 14.53
N GLU A 63 -16.33 -3.00 14.03
CA GLU A 63 -17.03 -1.74 14.29
C GLU A 63 -18.47 -1.77 13.76
N LEU A 64 -18.69 -2.24 12.53
CA LEU A 64 -20.04 -2.29 11.95
C LEU A 64 -20.97 -3.28 12.68
N ILE A 65 -20.42 -4.39 13.18
CA ILE A 65 -21.17 -5.33 14.02
C ILE A 65 -21.52 -4.68 15.36
N ASN A 66 -20.59 -3.96 15.98
CA ASN A 66 -20.82 -3.22 17.23
C ASN A 66 -21.84 -2.08 17.06
N GLU A 67 -21.89 -1.46 15.88
CA GLU A 67 -22.91 -0.47 15.50
C GLU A 67 -24.29 -1.12 15.22
N GLY A 68 -24.37 -2.46 15.19
CA GLY A 68 -25.61 -3.21 15.03
C GLY A 68 -26.00 -3.51 13.57
N TYR A 69 -25.10 -3.27 12.61
CA TYR A 69 -25.37 -3.62 11.22
C TYR A 69 -25.39 -5.13 11.01
N SER A 70 -26.31 -5.61 10.19
CA SER A 70 -26.45 -7.03 9.86
C SER A 70 -26.94 -7.25 8.44
N GLY A 71 -26.82 -8.50 7.95
CA GLY A 71 -27.37 -8.90 6.65
C GLY A 71 -26.86 -8.07 5.46
N LYS A 72 -27.78 -7.58 4.64
CA LYS A 72 -27.45 -6.78 3.44
C LYS A 72 -26.96 -5.38 3.79
N ASP A 73 -27.39 -4.84 4.92
CA ASP A 73 -27.00 -3.49 5.36
C ASP A 73 -25.55 -3.47 5.84
N LEU A 74 -25.10 -4.52 6.54
CA LEU A 74 -23.70 -4.72 6.89
C LEU A 74 -22.79 -4.71 5.66
N LEU A 75 -23.19 -5.43 4.60
CA LEU A 75 -22.39 -5.51 3.38
C LEU A 75 -22.33 -4.16 2.65
N LYS A 76 -23.40 -3.38 2.70
CA LYS A 76 -23.47 -2.04 2.11
C LYS A 76 -22.55 -1.07 2.85
N GLU A 77 -22.64 -1.02 4.16
CA GLU A 77 -21.81 -0.12 4.98
C GLU A 77 -20.34 -0.55 5.00
N PHE A 78 -20.05 -1.86 4.99
CA PHE A 78 -18.70 -2.37 4.88
C PHE A 78 -17.99 -1.85 3.63
N LYS A 79 -18.65 -1.95 2.45
CA LYS A 79 -18.09 -1.41 1.20
C LYS A 79 -17.90 0.10 1.25
N SER A 80 -18.84 0.83 1.86
CA SER A 80 -18.77 2.27 2.05
C SER A 80 -17.57 2.67 2.91
N ARG A 81 -17.41 2.06 4.09
CA ARG A 81 -16.32 2.34 5.04
C ARG A 81 -14.96 1.96 4.46
N GLN A 82 -14.85 0.76 3.90
CA GLN A 82 -13.62 0.24 3.26
C GLN A 82 -13.10 1.16 2.14
N SER A 83 -14.01 1.81 1.40
CA SER A 83 -13.63 2.76 0.35
C SER A 83 -13.03 4.07 0.88
N LYS A 84 -13.40 4.48 2.09
CA LYS A 84 -13.01 5.76 2.72
C LYS A 84 -11.77 5.64 3.60
N VAL A 85 -11.56 4.49 4.24
CA VAL A 85 -10.46 4.28 5.19
C VAL A 85 -9.09 4.44 4.51
N ARG A 86 -8.94 3.98 3.27
CA ARG A 86 -7.65 3.99 2.58
C ARG A 86 -7.17 5.36 2.11
N PRO A 87 -8.00 6.19 1.44
CA PRO A 87 -7.61 7.56 1.14
C PRO A 87 -7.15 8.31 2.39
N ALA A 88 -7.89 8.18 3.50
CA ALA A 88 -7.56 8.84 4.76
C ALA A 88 -6.20 8.39 5.32
N ILE A 89 -5.91 7.09 5.32
CA ILE A 89 -4.61 6.56 5.79
C ILE A 89 -3.47 7.00 4.88
N LYS A 90 -3.69 6.98 3.55
CA LYS A 90 -2.68 7.42 2.58
C LYS A 90 -2.36 8.91 2.75
N GLU A 91 -3.38 9.72 3.02
CA GLU A 91 -3.20 11.14 3.35
C GLU A 91 -2.43 11.31 4.67
N MET A 92 -2.82 10.60 5.73
CA MET A 92 -2.13 10.63 7.02
C MET A 92 -0.65 10.23 6.90
N LEU A 93 -0.33 9.17 6.15
CA LEU A 93 1.06 8.76 5.88
C LEU A 93 1.82 9.82 5.08
N ASN A 94 1.17 10.46 4.12
CA ASN A 94 1.78 11.52 3.32
C ASN A 94 2.07 12.76 4.17
N GLU A 95 1.15 13.15 5.06
CA GLU A 95 1.35 14.23 6.02
C GLU A 95 2.52 13.92 6.97
N ALA A 96 2.56 12.71 7.53
CA ALA A 96 3.68 12.27 8.38
C ALA A 96 5.03 12.35 7.64
N HIS A 97 5.07 11.94 6.36
CA HIS A 97 6.29 12.07 5.55
C HIS A 97 6.67 13.52 5.28
N LYS A 98 5.71 14.41 5.02
CA LYS A 98 5.97 15.85 4.83
C LYS A 98 6.49 16.50 6.11
N MET A 99 5.91 16.15 7.26
CA MET A 99 6.38 16.59 8.57
C MET A 99 7.81 16.12 8.84
N ALA A 100 8.11 14.84 8.58
CA ALA A 100 9.47 14.29 8.75
C ALA A 100 10.52 14.95 7.83
N LYS A 101 10.12 15.38 6.64
CA LYS A 101 10.98 16.13 5.70
C LYS A 101 11.09 17.63 6.02
N GLY A 102 10.31 18.13 6.99
CA GLY A 102 10.25 19.56 7.32
C GLY A 102 9.46 20.41 6.31
N GLU A 103 8.70 19.78 5.40
CA GLU A 103 7.84 20.45 4.40
C GLU A 103 6.50 20.90 4.98
N MET A 104 6.15 20.40 6.17
CA MET A 104 4.94 20.73 6.92
C MET A 104 5.32 20.95 8.39
N LYS A 105 4.64 21.88 9.07
CA LYS A 105 4.85 22.11 10.51
C LYS A 105 4.56 20.81 11.27
N SER A 106 5.60 20.21 11.84
CA SER A 106 5.46 19.16 12.85
C SER A 106 5.07 19.80 14.18
N MET A 107 4.37 19.05 15.02
CA MET A 107 4.29 19.39 16.44
C MET A 107 5.65 19.08 17.08
N SER A 108 6.21 20.05 17.78
CA SER A 108 7.39 19.88 18.62
C SER A 108 7.06 19.01 19.83
N TYR A 109 8.08 18.45 20.47
CA TYR A 109 7.94 17.80 21.77
C TYR A 109 7.25 18.74 22.78
N ASP A 110 7.64 20.01 22.81
CA ASP A 110 7.06 21.02 23.71
C ASP A 110 5.60 21.37 23.34
N ASP A 111 5.18 21.18 22.09
CA ASP A 111 3.78 21.44 21.68
C ASP A 111 2.83 20.32 22.14
N VAL A 112 3.35 19.12 22.43
CA VAL A 112 2.57 17.94 22.83
C VAL A 112 2.72 17.64 24.33
N PHE A 113 3.89 17.92 24.90
CA PHE A 113 4.26 17.56 26.27
C PHE A 113 4.72 18.76 27.11
N GLY A 114 4.74 19.98 26.56
CA GLY A 114 5.00 21.18 27.33
C GLY A 114 3.82 21.47 28.26
N GLU A 115 4.10 21.62 29.55
CA GLU A 115 3.11 22.04 30.54
C GLU A 115 2.82 23.54 30.35
N GLU A 116 1.54 23.93 30.41
CA GLU A 116 1.18 25.32 30.69
C GLU A 116 1.62 25.62 32.13
N GLU A 117 2.54 26.58 32.33
CA GLU A 117 2.91 27.10 33.66
C GLU A 117 1.70 27.65 34.44
#